data_AF-A0A7R9KRI0-F1
#
_entry.id   AF-A0A7R9KRI0-F1
#
_cell.length_a   1.000
_cell.length_b   1.000
_cell.length_c   1.000
_cell.angle_alpha   90.00
_cell.angle_beta   90.00
_cell.angle_gamma   90.00
#
_symmetry.space_group_name_H-M   'P 1'
#
loop_
_entity.id
_entity.type
_entity.pdbx_description
1 polymer ?
#
loop_
_entity_poly.entity_id
_entity_poly.type
_entity_poly.pdbx_seq_one_letter_code
_entity_poly.pdbx_strand_id
1 'polypeptide(L)' 'MWHNNKTKLKCTDCLGTDLNRNYSFHWGGEGSSHDPCEENYSGPKPFSEPEFRAVSSLILDNKHRLMAYITRHSYGQ' A
#
# COMPACT_ATOMS: atom_id res chain seq x y z
N MET A 1 15.46 -1.75 -8.58
CA MET A 1 14.39 -2.23 -9.48
C MET A 1 13.07 -1.66 -8.98
N TRP A 2 12.05 -1.48 -9.83
CA TRP A 2 10.82 -0.79 -9.40
C TRP A 2 9.92 -1.68 -8.52
N HIS A 3 9.44 -1.17 -7.38
CA HIS A 3 8.56 -1.88 -6.43
C HIS A 3 7.17 -1.23 -6.25
N ASN A 4 7.13 0.09 -6.07
CA ASN A 4 5.93 0.85 -5.68
C ASN A 4 4.88 0.98 -6.79
N ASN A 5 3.72 1.58 -6.51
CA ASN A 5 2.82 2.00 -7.59
C ASN A 5 3.40 3.20 -8.38
N LYS A 6 2.68 3.76 -9.35
CA LYS A 6 3.18 4.87 -10.20
C LYS A 6 2.56 6.23 -9.89
N THR A 7 1.97 6.40 -8.70
CA THR A 7 1.36 7.67 -8.28
C THR A 7 2.37 8.79 -8.28
N LYS A 8 2.01 9.93 -8.90
CA LYS A 8 2.78 11.17 -8.79
C LYS A 8 2.50 11.83 -7.45
N LEU A 9 3.54 11.99 -6.65
CA LEU A 9 3.45 12.62 -5.34
C LEU A 9 3.53 14.14 -5.49
N LYS A 10 2.86 14.89 -4.60
CA LYS A 10 2.91 16.35 -4.63
C LYS A 10 4.21 16.82 -4.00
N CYS A 11 4.80 17.88 -4.57
CA CYS A 11 5.97 18.57 -4.01
C CYS A 11 7.25 17.71 -3.92
N THR A 12 7.38 16.67 -4.74
CA THR A 12 8.58 15.83 -4.84
C THR A 12 8.69 15.23 -6.24
N ASP A 13 9.92 14.94 -6.69
CA ASP A 13 10.19 14.20 -7.93
C ASP A 13 10.08 12.67 -7.73
N CYS A 14 9.91 12.23 -6.49
CA CYS A 14 9.74 10.84 -6.14
C CYS A 14 8.34 10.33 -6.51
N LEU A 15 8.28 9.04 -6.80
CA LEU A 15 7.13 8.40 -7.42
C LEU A 15 6.76 7.14 -6.67
N GLY A 16 5.46 7.00 -6.46
CA GLY A 16 4.87 5.77 -5.97
C GLY A 16 4.82 5.65 -4.45
N THR A 17 3.85 4.86 -4.02
CA THR A 17 3.62 4.44 -2.64
C THR A 17 3.76 2.91 -2.58
N ASP A 18 4.33 2.38 -1.50
CA ASP A 18 4.30 0.94 -1.23
C ASP A 18 2.86 0.55 -0.85
N LEU A 19 2.17 -0.13 -1.77
CA LEU A 19 0.80 -0.59 -1.56
C LEU A 19 0.69 -1.55 -0.38
N ASN A 20 1.77 -2.28 -0.05
CA ASN A 20 1.80 -3.18 1.08
C ASN A 20 2.06 -2.47 2.43
N ARG A 21 2.25 -1.14 2.43
CA ARG A 21 2.29 -0.27 3.63
C ARG A 21 1.13 0.74 3.67
N ASN A 22 0.23 0.71 2.68
CA ASN A 22 -0.88 1.66 2.57
C ASN A 22 -2.19 1.20 3.25
N TYR A 23 -2.16 0.08 3.98
CA TYR A 23 -3.23 -0.40 4.85
C TYR A 23 -3.48 0.57 6.01
N SER A 24 -4.66 0.51 6.65
CA SER A 24 -4.91 1.25 7.90
C SER A 24 -4.34 0.60 9.15
N PHE A 25 -4.09 -0.71 9.13
CA PHE A 25 -3.58 -1.43 10.28
C PHE A 25 -2.13 -1.02 10.58
N HIS A 26 -1.89 -0.40 11.74
CA HIS A 26 -0.58 0.12 12.15
C HIS A 26 0.12 1.01 11.09
N TRP A 27 -0.67 1.79 10.35
CA TRP A 27 -0.15 2.68 9.30
C TRP A 27 0.90 3.66 9.85
N GLY A 28 2.00 3.84 9.11
CA GLY A 28 3.11 4.71 9.52
C GLY A 28 3.92 4.17 10.70
N GLY A 29 3.71 2.90 11.08
CA GLY A 29 4.45 2.23 12.14
C GLY A 29 5.83 1.73 11.73
N GLU A 30 6.43 0.90 12.58
CA GLU A 30 7.75 0.31 12.35
C GLU A 30 7.80 -0.46 11.01
N GLY A 31 8.87 -0.28 10.25
CA GLY A 31 9.04 -0.90 8.92
C GLY A 31 8.33 -0.18 7.77
N SER A 32 7.81 1.02 8.01
CA SER A 32 7.33 1.95 6.98
C SER A 32 8.02 3.31 7.06
N SER A 33 7.93 4.09 5.98
CA SER A 33 8.50 5.44 5.92
C SER A 33 7.47 6.50 5.59
N HIS A 34 7.73 7.71 6.10
CA HIS A 34 7.01 8.92 5.73
C HIS A 34 7.76 9.74 4.65
N ASP A 35 8.99 9.34 4.30
CA ASP A 35 9.74 9.96 3.21
C ASP A 35 9.19 9.43 1.87
N PRO A 36 8.65 10.30 0.99
CA PRO A 36 8.11 9.89 -0.30
C PRO A 36 9.13 9.28 -1.27
N CYS A 37 10.42 9.36 -0.95
CA CYS A 37 11.51 8.83 -1.77
C CYS A 37 12.01 7.45 -1.32
N GLU A 38 11.55 6.94 -0.18
CA GLU A 38 11.93 5.61 0.30
C GLU A 38 11.05 4.51 -0.30
N GLU A 39 11.65 3.32 -0.50
CA GLU A 39 10.94 2.20 -1.12
C GLU A 39 9.74 1.72 -0.28
N ASN A 40 9.79 1.84 1.05
CA ASN A 40 8.71 1.45 1.97
C ASN A 40 7.80 2.63 2.38
N TYR A 41 7.72 3.68 1.55
CA TYR A 41 6.86 4.84 1.78
C TYR A 41 5.38 4.42 1.91
N SER A 42 4.75 4.74 3.04
CA SER A 42 3.37 4.33 3.37
C SER A 42 2.28 5.17 2.70
N GLY A 43 2.66 6.20 1.94
CA GLY A 43 1.73 7.18 1.38
C GLY A 43 1.45 8.33 2.36
N PRO A 44 0.66 9.34 1.94
CA PRO A 44 0.33 10.50 2.78
C PRO A 44 -0.74 10.22 3.85
N LYS A 45 -1.51 9.12 3.70
CA LYS A 45 -2.53 8.65 4.63
C LYS A 45 -2.90 7.18 4.32
N PRO A 46 -3.56 6.47 5.25
CA PRO A 46 -4.13 5.16 4.95
C PRO A 46 -5.07 5.22 3.75
N PHE A 47 -5.03 4.19 2.90
CA PHE A 47 -5.86 4.09 1.70
C PHE A 47 -5.75 5.30 0.75
N SER A 48 -4.57 5.93 0.66
CA SER A 48 -4.34 7.04 -0.28
C SER A 48 -4.43 6.56 -1.73
N GLU A 49 -3.94 5.36 -2.02
CA GLU A 49 -3.79 4.86 -3.37
C GLU A 49 -5.11 4.31 -3.94
N PRO A 50 -5.46 4.62 -5.19
CA PRO A 50 -6.69 4.12 -5.82
C PRO A 50 -6.72 2.60 -5.94
N GLU A 51 -5.58 1.96 -6.20
CA GLU A 51 -5.46 0.50 -6.31
C GLU A 51 -5.82 -0.16 -4.99
N PHE A 52 -5.30 0.36 -3.88
CA PHE A 52 -5.55 -0.20 -2.57
C PHE A 52 -6.98 0.08 -2.08
N ARG A 53 -7.54 1.26 -2.41
CA ARG A 53 -8.96 1.54 -2.18
C ARG A 53 -9.87 0.55 -2.89
N ALA A 54 -9.58 0.22 -4.16
CA ALA A 54 -10.39 -0.74 -4.91
C ALA A 54 -10.38 -2.14 -4.27
N VAL A 55 -9.20 -2.63 -3.85
CA VAL A 55 -9.07 -3.91 -3.15
C VAL A 55 -9.79 -3.88 -1.81
N SER A 56 -9.61 -2.81 -1.02
CA SER A 56 -10.28 -2.67 0.27
C SER A 56 -11.80 -2.65 0.13
N SER A 57 -12.35 -1.92 -0.85
CA SER A 57 -13.80 -1.92 -1.10
C SER A 57 -14.30 -3.31 -1.47
N LEU A 58 -13.63 -4.00 -2.40
CA LEU A 58 -13.99 -5.37 -2.80
C LEU A 58 -14.03 -6.32 -1.59
N ILE A 59 -13.04 -6.23 -0.70
CA ILE A 59 -12.97 -7.05 0.51
C ILE A 59 -14.11 -6.70 1.47
N LEU A 60 -14.32 -5.42 1.75
CA LEU A 60 -15.33 -4.97 2.70
C LEU A 60 -16.75 -5.28 2.22
N ASP A 61 -17.01 -5.11 0.94
CA ASP A 61 -18.30 -5.39 0.30
C ASP A 61 -18.63 -6.90 0.33
N ASN A 62 -17.61 -7.76 0.36
CA ASN A 62 -17.75 -9.21 0.36
C ASN A 62 -17.35 -9.86 1.70
N LYS A 63 -17.18 -9.07 2.77
CA LYS A 63 -16.59 -9.53 4.05
C LYS A 63 -17.30 -10.72 4.71
N HIS A 64 -18.59 -10.91 4.42
CA HIS A 64 -19.38 -12.02 4.96
C HIS A 64 -19.28 -13.31 4.12
N ARG A 65 -18.73 -13.23 2.90
CA ARG A 65 -18.54 -14.37 1.98
C ARG A 65 -17.07 -14.74 1.81
N LEU A 66 -16.17 -13.82 2.08
CA LEU A 66 -14.73 -14.03 2.03
C LEU A 66 -14.27 -14.87 3.23
N MET A 67 -13.72 -16.04 2.96
CA MET A 67 -13.18 -16.94 3.99
C MET A 67 -11.66 -16.81 4.17
N ALA A 68 -10.94 -16.39 3.12
CA ALA A 68 -9.50 -16.26 3.14
C ALA A 68 -9.05 -15.11 2.22
N TYR A 69 -7.94 -14.47 2.60
CA TYR A 69 -7.23 -13.48 1.80
C TYR A 69 -5.78 -13.93 1.66
N ILE A 70 -5.34 -14.18 0.43
CA ILE A 70 -3.99 -14.66 0.13
C ILE A 70 -3.33 -13.64 -0.79
N THR A 71 -2.25 -13.02 -0.33
CA THR A 71 -1.36 -12.19 -1.16
C THR A 71 -0.13 -13.00 -1.53
N ARG A 72 0.36 -12.84 -2.76
CA ARG A 72 1.53 -13.56 -3.25
C ARG A 72 2.66 -12.56 -3.49
N HIS A 73 3.81 -12.83 -2.88
CA HIS A 73 5.02 -12.03 -2.97
C HIS A 73 6.23 -12.95 -3.21
N SER A 74 7.37 -12.35 -3.53
CA SER A 74 8.67 -13.00 -3.61
C SER A 74 9.74 -12.05 -3.06
N TYR A 75 10.89 -12.53 -2.60
CA TYR A 75 11.44 -13.90 -2.58
C TYR A 75 11.68 -14.37 -1.13
N GLY A 76 12.33 -15.52 -0.93
CA GLY A 76 12.86 -15.92 0.39
C GLY A 76 12.18 -17.13 1.03
N GLN A 77 11.97 -18.21 0.27
CA GLN A 77 11.61 -19.50 0.85
C GLN A 77 12.78 -20.12 1.61
#